data_AF-A0A6P5A129-F1
#
_entry.id   AF-A0A6P5A129-F1
#
_cell.length_a   1.000
_cell.length_b   1.000
_cell.length_c   1.000
_cell.angle_alpha   90.00
_cell.angle_beta   90.00
_cell.angle_gamma   90.00
#
_symmetry.space_group_name_H-M   'P 1'
#
loop_
_entity.id
_entity.type
_entity.pdbx_description
1 polymer ?
#
loop_
_entity_poly.entity_id
_entity_poly.type
_entity_poly.pdbx_seq_one_letter_code
_entity_poly.pdbx_strand_id
1 'polypeptide(L)'
;MTQPMLVLLLIGTFLHPAPSDSLQSHPEPALEDAMGALERVLDYCEHNYRILNLDAVIGIRMVDGQLTVLLRRLRAGRVQAEPEQIQQIASLQERAASLADMTLPELERQDNDYYKQLSPIIQPGFWEIDVTGRTTDSSLLSPPSIPRDHPFDEDDSDRCLSELLGTV
;
A
#
# COMPACT_ATOMS: atom_id res chain seq x y z
N MET A 1 -10.29 -18.52 -73.72
CA MET A 1 -10.25 -17.37 -72.78
C MET A 1 -10.67 -17.91 -71.43
N THR A 2 -9.68 -18.10 -70.58
CA THR A 2 -9.68 -19.02 -69.44
C THR A 2 -10.31 -18.41 -68.18
N GLN A 3 -11.09 -19.24 -67.48
CA GLN A 3 -11.77 -18.97 -66.22
C GLN A 3 -10.79 -18.62 -65.08
N PRO A 4 -11.24 -17.86 -64.06
CA PRO A 4 -10.38 -17.43 -62.96
C PRO A 4 -10.20 -18.52 -61.90
N MET A 5 -8.97 -18.50 -61.39
CA MET A 5 -8.35 -19.22 -60.29
C MET A 5 -9.25 -19.37 -59.03
N LEU A 6 -9.55 -20.62 -58.68
CA LEU A 6 -9.91 -21.04 -57.34
C LEU A 6 -8.59 -21.24 -56.56
N VAL A 7 -8.25 -20.33 -55.65
CA VAL A 7 -7.23 -20.60 -54.62
C VAL A 7 -7.90 -20.50 -53.26
N LEU A 8 -8.22 -21.68 -52.74
CA LEU A 8 -8.62 -21.88 -51.36
C LEU A 8 -7.69 -22.96 -50.81
N LEU A 9 -6.66 -22.58 -50.05
CA LEU A 9 -6.24 -23.29 -48.84
C LEU A 9 -5.01 -22.64 -48.16
N LEU A 10 -5.03 -22.71 -46.82
CA LEU A 10 -3.92 -22.57 -45.86
C LEU A 10 -3.62 -21.17 -45.30
N ILE A 11 -4.56 -20.63 -44.52
CA ILE A 11 -4.22 -19.83 -43.33
C ILE A 11 -4.82 -20.54 -42.13
N GLY A 12 -4.06 -21.47 -41.58
CA GLY A 12 -4.41 -22.15 -40.35
C GLY A 12 -3.12 -22.62 -39.70
N THR A 13 -2.56 -21.76 -38.84
CA THR A 13 -1.77 -22.11 -37.63
C THR A 13 -0.96 -20.89 -37.15
N PHE A 14 -1.59 -19.81 -36.68
CA PHE A 14 -0.99 -18.91 -35.68
C PHE A 14 -2.08 -18.21 -34.84
N LEU A 15 -2.99 -18.99 -34.26
CA LEU A 15 -3.61 -18.61 -32.99
C LEU A 15 -3.13 -19.61 -31.94
N HIS A 16 -1.89 -19.45 -31.49
CA HIS A 16 -1.58 -19.83 -30.12
C HIS A 16 -1.85 -18.58 -29.29
N PRO A 17 -2.88 -18.56 -28.43
CA PRO A 17 -2.89 -17.59 -27.35
C PRO A 17 -1.59 -17.77 -26.58
N ALA A 18 -0.88 -16.67 -26.32
CA ALA A 18 0.26 -16.69 -25.42
C ALA A 18 -0.15 -17.43 -24.15
N PRO A 19 0.70 -18.33 -23.61
CA PRO A 19 0.39 -19.00 -22.36
C PRO A 19 0.08 -17.91 -21.35
N SER A 20 -1.13 -17.97 -20.79
CA SER A 20 -1.53 -17.18 -19.64
C SER A 20 -0.42 -17.35 -18.61
N ASP A 21 0.34 -16.29 -18.36
CA ASP A 21 1.37 -16.28 -17.35
C ASP A 21 0.64 -16.64 -16.05
N SER A 22 0.79 -17.89 -15.63
CA SER A 22 0.17 -18.39 -14.42
C SER A 22 0.77 -17.56 -13.31
N LEU A 23 -0.02 -16.63 -12.77
CA LEU A 23 0.32 -15.81 -11.62
C LEU A 23 0.88 -16.77 -10.56
N GLN A 24 2.20 -16.81 -10.44
CA GLN A 24 2.85 -17.69 -9.49
C GLN A 24 2.38 -17.21 -8.13
N SER A 25 1.58 -18.03 -7.45
CA SER A 25 1.12 -17.73 -6.09
C SER A 25 2.34 -17.80 -5.19
N HIS A 26 3.01 -16.66 -5.01
CA HIS A 26 3.98 -16.53 -3.94
C HIS A 26 3.23 -16.76 -2.62
N PRO A 27 3.75 -17.61 -1.72
CA PRO A 27 3.15 -17.77 -0.40
C PRO A 27 3.09 -16.40 0.27
N GLU A 28 1.97 -16.10 0.92
CA GLU A 28 1.87 -14.89 1.74
C GLU A 28 3.00 -14.88 2.76
N PRO A 29 3.68 -13.74 2.98
CA PRO A 29 4.75 -13.66 3.96
C PRO A 29 4.22 -14.04 5.34
N ALA A 30 5.02 -14.78 6.11
CA ALA A 30 4.62 -15.15 7.46
C ALA A 30 4.46 -13.88 8.32
N LEU A 31 3.58 -13.95 9.33
CA LEU A 31 3.38 -12.84 10.27
C LEU A 31 4.70 -12.39 10.91
N GLU A 32 5.58 -13.34 11.24
CA GLU A 32 6.91 -13.08 11.79
C GLU A 32 7.80 -12.28 10.83
N ASP A 33 7.78 -12.62 9.54
CA ASP A 33 8.53 -11.90 8.50
C ASP A 33 8.05 -10.45 8.39
N ALA A 34 6.73 -10.25 8.41
CA ALA A 34 6.12 -8.92 8.35
C ALA A 34 6.46 -8.09 9.58
N MET A 35 6.38 -8.68 10.77
CA MET A 35 6.73 -7.99 12.03
C MET A 35 8.22 -7.64 12.10
N GLY A 36 9.11 -8.55 11.68
CA GLY A 36 10.54 -8.27 11.59
C GLY A 36 10.88 -7.22 10.53
N ALA A 37 10.12 -7.15 9.43
CA ALA A 37 10.28 -6.08 8.45
C ALA A 37 9.85 -4.71 9.00
N LEU A 38 8.70 -4.66 9.68
CA LEU A 38 8.23 -3.43 10.35
C LEU A 38 9.22 -2.93 11.38
N GLU A 39 9.80 -3.82 12.18
CA GLU A 39 10.84 -3.48 13.15
C GLU A 39 12.03 -2.79 12.49
N ARG A 40 12.59 -3.36 11.42
CA ARG A 40 13.73 -2.77 10.69
C ARG A 40 13.39 -1.41 10.06
N VAL A 41 12.16 -1.26 9.55
CA VAL A 41 11.71 0.02 8.99
C VAL A 41 11.59 1.08 10.09
N LEU A 42 10.99 0.74 11.24
CA LEU A 42 10.89 1.66 12.37
C LEU A 42 12.27 2.00 12.93
N ASP A 43 13.20 1.04 13.02
CA ASP A 43 14.59 1.32 13.40
C ASP A 43 15.22 2.34 12.45
N TYR A 44 15.09 2.15 11.14
CA TYR A 44 15.61 3.11 10.17
C TYR A 44 14.97 4.49 10.35
N CYS A 45 13.66 4.56 10.50
CA CYS A 45 12.94 5.81 10.68
C CYS A 45 13.34 6.52 11.99
N GLU A 46 13.51 5.79 13.10
CA GLU A 46 13.98 6.34 14.38
C GLU A 46 15.37 6.96 14.26
N HIS A 47 16.29 6.32 13.53
CA HIS A 47 17.64 6.86 13.32
C HIS A 47 17.65 8.09 12.39
N ASN A 48 16.63 8.25 11.55
CA ASN A 48 16.59 9.27 10.49
C ASN A 48 15.44 10.27 10.64
N TYR A 49 14.72 10.30 11.78
CA TYR A 49 13.48 11.08 11.95
C TYR A 49 13.59 12.55 11.53
N ARG A 50 14.76 13.17 11.71
CA ARG A 50 15.00 14.58 11.35
C ARG A 50 15.03 14.85 9.85
N ILE A 51 15.10 13.83 9.00
CA ILE A 51 15.20 13.98 7.53
C ILE A 51 14.13 13.15 6.81
N LEU A 52 13.17 12.58 7.55
CA LEU A 52 12.06 11.87 6.95
C LEU A 52 11.14 12.86 6.22
N ASN A 53 10.71 12.46 5.02
CA ASN A 53 9.69 13.19 4.29
C ASN A 53 8.28 12.84 4.82
N LEU A 54 7.27 13.48 4.25
CA LEU A 54 5.89 13.24 4.64
C LEU A 54 5.45 11.78 4.39
N ASP A 55 5.81 11.17 3.26
CA ASP A 55 5.42 9.78 2.94
C ASP A 55 5.85 8.81 4.03
N ALA A 56 7.07 8.99 4.55
CA ALA A 56 7.56 8.19 5.66
C ALA A 56 6.68 8.38 6.91
N VAL A 57 6.29 9.61 7.25
CA VAL A 57 5.41 9.88 8.40
C VAL A 57 4.01 9.30 8.18
N ILE A 58 3.44 9.42 6.98
CA ILE A 58 2.17 8.78 6.61
C ILE A 58 2.28 7.26 6.80
N GLY A 59 3.35 6.64 6.30
CA GLY A 59 3.61 5.21 6.46
C GLY A 59 3.70 4.79 7.94
N ILE A 60 4.40 5.57 8.77
CA ILE A 60 4.48 5.31 10.22
C ILE A 60 3.10 5.43 10.88
N ARG A 61 2.29 6.43 10.49
CA ARG A 61 0.90 6.58 10.98
C ARG A 61 -0.02 5.45 10.52
N MET A 62 0.19 4.91 9.32
CA MET A 62 -0.52 3.71 8.86
C MET A 62 -0.16 2.49 9.73
N VAL A 63 1.12 2.30 10.07
CA VAL A 63 1.55 1.22 10.98
C VAL A 63 0.87 1.36 12.34
N ASP A 64 0.92 2.55 12.95
CA ASP A 64 0.22 2.85 14.20
C ASP A 64 -1.29 2.50 14.13
N GLY A 65 -2.00 3.04 13.14
CA GLY A 65 -3.44 2.83 12.99
C GLY A 65 -3.83 1.38 12.74
N GLN A 66 -3.12 0.69 11.84
CA GLN A 66 -3.44 -0.70 11.48
C GLN A 66 -3.08 -1.69 12.59
N LEU A 67 -1.96 -1.49 13.31
CA LEU A 67 -1.64 -2.31 14.47
C LEU A 67 -2.60 -2.04 15.64
N THR A 68 -3.08 -0.80 15.81
CA THR A 68 -4.15 -0.47 16.76
C THR A 68 -5.44 -1.25 16.46
N VAL A 69 -5.85 -1.30 15.20
CA VAL A 69 -7.00 -2.12 14.75
C VAL A 69 -6.75 -3.61 15.02
N LEU A 70 -5.56 -4.12 14.69
CA LEU A 70 -5.20 -5.52 14.93
C LEU A 70 -5.28 -5.88 16.42
N LEU A 71 -4.72 -5.04 17.30
CA LEU A 71 -4.80 -5.21 18.76
C LEU A 71 -6.24 -5.20 19.26
N ARG A 72 -7.11 -4.33 18.71
CA ARG A 72 -8.54 -4.31 19.04
C ARG A 72 -9.23 -5.61 18.64
N ARG A 73 -8.91 -6.16 17.46
CA ARG A 73 -9.44 -7.45 16.98
C ARG A 73 -8.97 -8.63 17.83
N LEU A 74 -7.69 -8.64 18.23
CA LEU A 74 -7.11 -9.63 19.14
C LEU A 74 -7.82 -9.60 20.51
N ARG A 75 -7.98 -8.42 21.12
CA ARG A 75 -8.71 -8.25 22.39
C ARG A 75 -10.18 -8.69 22.30
N ALA A 76 -10.82 -8.47 21.15
CA ALA A 76 -12.18 -8.89 20.90
C ALA A 76 -12.31 -10.39 20.52
N GLY A 77 -11.21 -11.14 20.44
CA GLY A 77 -11.19 -12.55 20.03
C GLY A 77 -11.56 -12.80 18.56
N ARG A 78 -11.54 -11.76 17.71
CA ARG A 78 -11.83 -11.88 16.27
C ARG A 78 -10.65 -12.44 15.48
N VAL A 79 -9.44 -12.32 16.03
CA VAL A 79 -8.18 -12.86 15.53
C VAL A 79 -7.47 -13.54 16.71
N GLN A 80 -6.71 -14.59 16.45
CA GLN A 80 -5.91 -15.31 17.45
C GLN A 80 -4.43 -15.12 17.13
N ALA A 81 -3.61 -14.97 18.16
CA ALA A 81 -2.15 -14.92 18.08
C ALA A 81 -1.55 -15.38 19.41
N GLU A 82 -0.30 -15.82 19.39
CA GLU A 82 0.42 -16.20 20.60
C GLU A 82 0.71 -14.97 21.49
N PRO A 83 0.80 -15.12 22.82
CA PRO A 83 1.05 -14.00 23.73
C PRO A 83 2.28 -13.15 23.36
N GLU A 84 3.35 -13.79 22.89
CA GLU A 84 4.58 -13.12 22.44
C GLU A 84 4.34 -12.26 21.19
N GLN A 85 3.55 -12.75 20.24
CA GLN A 85 3.17 -12.00 19.04
C GLN A 85 2.33 -10.78 19.40
N ILE A 86 1.37 -10.93 20.33
CA ILE A 86 0.55 -9.81 20.82
C ILE A 86 1.43 -8.73 21.45
N GLN A 87 2.41 -9.13 22.26
CA GLN A 87 3.35 -8.21 22.89
C GLN A 87 4.21 -7.47 21.86
N GLN A 88 4.72 -8.17 20.85
CA GLN A 88 5.54 -7.55 19.79
C GLN A 88 4.69 -6.60 18.93
N ILE A 89 3.46 -6.95 18.59
CA ILE A 89 2.51 -6.06 17.88
C ILE A 89 2.26 -4.79 18.69
N ALA A 90 2.03 -4.91 20.01
CA ALA A 90 1.83 -3.75 20.88
C ALA A 90 3.07 -2.85 20.93
N SER A 91 4.26 -3.44 21.07
CA SER A 91 5.53 -2.70 21.04
C SER A 91 5.73 -1.93 19.73
N LEU A 92 5.49 -2.58 18.58
CA LEU A 92 5.61 -1.93 17.27
C LEU A 92 4.59 -0.79 17.10
N GLN A 93 3.36 -0.96 17.59
CA GLN A 93 2.32 0.07 17.55
C GLN A 93 2.73 1.30 18.37
N GLU A 94 3.14 1.10 19.63
CA GLU A 94 3.57 2.18 20.52
C GLU A 94 4.78 2.93 19.95
N ARG A 95 5.76 2.19 19.40
CA ARG A 95 6.92 2.78 18.72
C ARG A 95 6.53 3.62 17.53
N ALA A 96 5.66 3.11 16.65
CA ALA A 96 5.18 3.85 15.48
C ALA A 96 4.45 5.14 15.89
N ALA A 97 3.54 5.07 16.87
CA ALA A 97 2.83 6.24 17.39
C ALA A 97 3.80 7.32 17.90
N SER A 98 4.73 6.92 18.78
CA SER A 98 5.72 7.84 19.36
C SER A 98 6.66 8.43 18.30
N LEU A 99 7.08 7.64 17.31
CA LEU A 99 7.99 8.08 16.27
C LEU A 99 7.30 9.09 15.34
N ALA A 100 6.06 8.85 14.96
CA ALA A 100 5.27 9.81 14.18
C ALA A 100 5.16 11.14 14.94
N ASP A 101 4.76 11.11 16.22
CA ASP A 101 4.63 12.31 17.06
C ASP A 101 5.95 13.09 17.18
N MET A 102 7.08 12.37 17.32
CA MET A 102 8.41 12.98 17.39
C MET A 102 8.84 13.62 16.06
N THR A 103 8.38 13.08 14.92
CA THR A 103 8.80 13.52 13.59
C THR A 103 8.00 14.73 13.10
N LEU A 104 6.73 14.87 13.50
CA LEU A 104 5.84 15.95 13.02
C LEU A 104 6.44 17.37 13.12
N PRO A 105 7.10 17.78 14.23
CA PRO A 105 7.67 19.13 14.32
C PRO A 105 8.84 19.36 13.33
N GLU A 106 9.59 18.32 12.99
CA GLU A 106 10.67 18.42 12.01
C GLU A 106 10.11 18.57 10.60
N LEU A 107 9.02 17.87 10.30
CA LEU A 107 8.32 17.98 9.03
C LEU A 107 7.70 19.37 8.83
N GLU A 108 7.01 19.89 9.86
CA GLU A 108 6.41 21.24 9.82
C GLU A 108 7.48 22.32 9.56
N ARG A 109 8.69 22.14 10.10
CA ARG A 109 9.82 23.05 9.91
C ARG A 109 10.42 22.98 8.50
N GLN A 110 10.40 21.80 7.88
CA GLN A 110 11.01 21.57 6.57
C GLN A 110 10.08 21.97 5.43
N ASP A 111 8.79 21.65 5.55
CA ASP A 111 7.80 21.91 4.52
C ASP A 111 6.42 22.22 5.15
N ASN A 112 6.23 23.49 5.49
CA ASN A 112 5.05 23.94 6.22
C ASN A 112 3.76 23.89 5.38
N ASP A 113 3.87 24.14 4.07
CA ASP A 113 2.71 24.16 3.19
C ASP A 113 2.25 22.73 2.89
N TYR A 114 3.20 21.82 2.65
CA TYR A 114 2.92 20.40 2.45
C TYR A 114 2.38 19.74 3.73
N TYR A 115 2.92 20.11 4.91
CA TYR A 115 2.38 19.69 6.21
C TYR A 115 0.92 20.09 6.40
N LYS A 116 0.54 21.33 6.05
CA LYS A 116 -0.85 21.81 6.23
C LYS A 116 -1.84 21.06 5.36
N GLN A 117 -1.48 20.82 4.10
CA GLN A 117 -2.37 20.18 3.13
C GLN A 117 -2.77 18.78 3.58
N LEU A 118 -1.82 18.01 4.11
CA LEU A 118 -2.02 16.62 4.48
C LEU A 118 -2.04 16.41 6.01
N SER A 119 -2.12 17.51 6.77
CA SER A 119 -2.30 17.49 8.23
C SER A 119 -3.44 16.58 8.68
N PRO A 120 -4.60 16.46 7.98
CA PRO A 120 -5.68 15.56 8.40
C PRO A 120 -5.26 14.09 8.40
N ILE A 121 -4.51 13.64 7.40
CA ILE A 121 -4.16 12.22 7.21
C ILE A 121 -2.98 11.76 8.08
N ILE A 122 -2.23 12.70 8.65
CA ILE A 122 -1.12 12.42 9.59
C ILE A 122 -1.54 12.52 11.07
N GLN A 123 -2.82 12.78 11.35
CA GLN A 123 -3.32 12.77 12.73
C GLN A 123 -3.44 11.34 13.27
N PRO A 124 -3.21 11.14 14.59
CA PRO A 124 -3.54 9.89 15.25
C PRO A 124 -4.99 9.46 14.98
N GLY A 125 -5.20 8.16 14.75
CA GLY A 125 -6.53 7.59 14.54
C GLY A 125 -7.07 7.65 13.11
N PHE A 126 -6.53 8.50 12.22
CA PHE A 126 -7.01 8.58 10.83
C PHE A 126 -6.93 7.22 10.11
N TRP A 127 -5.82 6.50 10.33
CA TRP A 127 -5.57 5.19 9.71
C TRP A 127 -6.12 4.00 10.51
N GLU A 128 -6.98 4.20 11.51
CA GLU A 128 -7.67 3.12 12.22
C GLU A 128 -8.85 2.54 11.40
N ILE A 129 -8.55 2.05 10.20
CA ILE A 129 -9.54 1.55 9.26
C ILE A 129 -9.86 0.09 9.58
N ASP A 130 -10.96 -0.15 10.28
CA ASP A 130 -11.44 -1.50 10.65
C ASP A 130 -12.36 -2.09 9.56
N VAL A 131 -11.82 -2.35 8.37
CA VAL A 131 -12.55 -3.03 7.27
C VAL A 131 -12.13 -4.48 7.12
N THR A 132 -13.07 -5.34 6.72
CA THR A 132 -12.75 -6.74 6.38
C THR A 132 -12.01 -6.78 5.04
N GLY A 133 -10.90 -7.51 4.99
CA GLY A 133 -10.20 -7.76 3.73
C GLY A 133 -11.14 -8.38 2.70
N ARG A 134 -11.08 -7.91 1.46
CA ARG A 134 -11.86 -8.44 0.34
C ARG A 134 -10.90 -8.89 -0.74
N THR A 135 -11.16 -10.04 -1.34
CA THR A 135 -10.42 -10.45 -2.53
C THR A 135 -10.81 -9.53 -3.68
N THR A 136 -9.81 -8.93 -4.31
CA THR A 136 -10.01 -8.13 -5.53
C THR A 136 -10.46 -9.06 -6.65
N ASP A 137 -11.54 -8.70 -7.34
CA ASP A 137 -11.98 -9.40 -8.55
C ASP A 137 -10.97 -9.12 -9.67
N SER A 138 -10.23 -10.16 -10.08
CA SER A 138 -9.19 -10.04 -11.10
C SER A 138 -9.74 -9.66 -12.47
N SER A 139 -11.04 -9.82 -12.71
CA SER A 139 -11.69 -9.36 -13.94
C SER A 139 -11.83 -7.84 -14.01
N LEU A 140 -11.69 -7.13 -12.88
CA LEU A 140 -11.70 -5.66 -12.81
C LEU A 140 -10.31 -5.04 -13.05
N LEU A 141 -9.27 -5.86 -13.27
CA LEU A 141 -7.95 -5.37 -13.62
C LEU A 141 -7.98 -4.74 -15.02
N SER A 142 -7.92 -3.42 -15.07
CA SER A 142 -7.72 -2.68 -16.31
C SER A 142 -6.23 -2.42 -16.53
N PRO A 143 -5.72 -2.48 -17.78
CA PRO A 143 -4.43 -1.89 -18.09
C PRO A 143 -4.44 -0.40 -17.70
N PRO A 144 -3.28 0.18 -17.33
CA PRO A 144 -3.17 1.59 -16.98
C PRO A 144 -3.77 2.45 -18.10
N SER A 145 -4.69 3.35 -17.73
CA SER A 145 -5.34 4.27 -18.67
C SER A 145 -4.51 5.53 -18.92
N ILE A 146 -3.39 5.71 -18.22
CA ILE A 146 -2.55 6.91 -18.32
C ILE A 146 -1.82 6.90 -19.67
N PRO A 147 -1.99 7.96 -20.49
CA PRO A 147 -1.26 8.11 -21.73
C PRO A 147 0.25 8.07 -21.49
N ARG A 148 1.00 7.33 -22.33
CA ARG A 148 2.47 7.18 -22.18
C ARG A 148 3.25 8.50 -22.27
N ASP A 149 2.61 9.55 -22.79
CA ASP A 149 3.12 10.90 -22.96
C ASP A 149 2.89 11.81 -21.73
N HIS A 150 2.09 11.37 -20.76
CA HIS A 150 1.92 12.04 -19.46
C HIS A 150 2.34 11.09 -18.33
N PRO A 151 3.61 11.13 -17.88
CA PRO A 151 4.03 10.34 -16.73
C PRO A 151 3.27 10.80 -15.49
N PHE A 152 2.74 9.83 -14.74
CA PHE A 152 2.12 10.07 -13.44
C PHE A 152 3.18 10.58 -12.46
N ASP A 153 2.99 11.79 -11.97
CA ASP A 153 3.92 12.45 -11.04
C ASP A 153 3.38 12.48 -9.60
N GLU A 154 4.15 13.09 -8.71
CA GLU A 154 3.82 13.22 -7.28
C GLU A 154 2.54 14.05 -7.06
N ASP A 155 2.37 15.15 -7.81
CA ASP A 155 1.18 15.99 -7.74
C ASP A 155 -0.09 15.23 -8.15
N ASP A 156 0.00 14.40 -9.21
CA ASP A 156 -1.09 13.51 -9.62
C ASP A 156 -1.40 12.46 -8.54
N SER A 157 -0.36 11.89 -7.93
CA SER A 157 -0.48 10.92 -6.83
C SER A 157 -1.20 11.50 -5.62
N ASP A 158 -0.76 12.68 -5.17
CA ASP A 158 -1.30 13.35 -3.98
C ASP A 158 -2.75 13.78 -4.19
N ARG A 159 -3.08 14.24 -5.40
CA ARG A 159 -4.47 14.55 -5.76
C ARG A 159 -5.33 13.30 -5.74
N CYS A 160 -4.86 12.20 -6.34
CA CYS A 160 -5.58 10.93 -6.32
C CYS A 160 -5.79 10.39 -4.90
N LEU A 161 -4.76 10.47 -4.04
CA LEU A 161 -4.86 10.08 -2.64
C LEU A 161 -5.85 10.97 -1.87
N SER A 162 -5.82 12.28 -2.10
CA SER A 162 -6.73 13.22 -1.44
C SER A 162 -8.19 12.95 -1.81
N GLU A 163 -8.48 12.69 -3.08
CA GLU A 163 -9.81 12.30 -3.56
C GLU A 163 -10.25 10.94 -2.98
N LEU A 164 -9.35 9.96 -2.97
CA LEU A 164 -9.62 8.62 -2.44
C LEU A 164 -9.93 8.65 -0.94
N LEU A 165 -9.21 9.47 -0.18
CA LEU A 165 -9.32 9.59 1.27
C LEU A 165 -10.36 10.63 1.70
N GLY A 166 -10.92 11.39 0.76
CA GLY A 166 -11.93 12.42 1.04
C GLY A 166 -11.39 13.60 1.84
N THR A 167 -10.14 14.01 1.57
CA THR A 167 -9.47 15.13 2.26
C THR A 167 -9.36 16.40 1.41
N VAL A 168 -10.20 16.48 0.36
CA VAL A 168 -10.37 17.65 -0.53
C VAL A 168 -11.46 18.61 -0.05
#